data_AF-A0A7X1DKB4-F1
#
_entry.id   AF-A0A7X1DKB4-F1
#
_cell.length_a   1.000
_cell.length_b   1.000
_cell.length_c   1.000
_cell.angle_alpha   90.00
_cell.angle_beta   90.00
_cell.angle_gamma   90.00
#
_symmetry.space_group_name_H-M   'P 1'
#
loop_
_entity.id
_entity.type
_entity.pdbx_description
1 polymer ?
#
loop_
_entity_poly.entity_id
_entity_poly.type
_entity_poly.pdbx_seq_one_letter_code
_entity_poly.pdbx_strand_id
1 'polypeptide(L)'
;MINNVFYEGFEGESELSFVSSEDKLIIWNGYFETILDILIDSGVDKKGMLSEYFNHEGWYDDSPWLLGDTKLALEQLQCFDIDRVRETTMTNKLSNVVNTIIMFLEKHISEDIYIEYD
;
A
#
# COMPACT_ATOMS: atom_id res chain seq x y z
N MET A 1 -15.87 7.11 -3.82
CA MET A 1 -15.10 8.20 -4.46
C MET A 1 -13.77 7.65 -4.94
N ILE A 2 -13.31 8.07 -6.12
CA ILE A 2 -12.02 7.64 -6.67
C ILE A 2 -10.98 8.72 -6.36
N ASN A 3 -9.86 8.33 -5.77
CA ASN A 3 -8.69 9.17 -5.54
C ASN A 3 -7.49 8.57 -6.26
N ASN A 4 -6.95 9.26 -7.27
CA ASN A 4 -5.83 8.82 -8.09
C ASN A 4 -4.66 9.80 -8.12
N VAL A 5 -4.59 10.73 -7.14
CA VAL A 5 -3.56 11.78 -7.09
C VAL A 5 -2.13 11.23 -7.04
N PHE A 6 -1.95 9.98 -6.59
CA PHE A 6 -0.65 9.31 -6.51
C PHE A 6 -0.32 8.42 -7.72
N TYR A 7 -1.20 8.36 -8.71
CA TYR A 7 -0.93 7.73 -10.01
C TYR A 7 -0.69 8.77 -11.12
N GLU A 8 -1.14 10.01 -10.94
CA GLU A 8 -0.85 11.09 -11.90
C GLU A 8 0.66 11.23 -12.17
N GLY A 9 1.06 11.17 -13.44
CA GLY A 9 2.44 11.22 -13.89
C GLY A 9 3.15 9.86 -14.00
N PHE A 10 2.43 8.76 -13.77
CA PHE A 10 2.90 7.37 -13.97
C PHE A 10 2.08 6.63 -15.03
N GLU A 11 1.49 7.36 -15.98
CA GLU A 11 0.58 6.78 -16.97
C GLU A 11 1.28 5.70 -17.83
N GLY A 12 0.74 4.49 -17.79
CA GLY A 12 1.28 3.33 -18.51
C GLY A 12 2.26 2.48 -17.70
N GLU A 13 2.57 2.88 -16.47
CA GLU A 13 3.23 2.05 -15.47
C GLU A 13 2.18 1.26 -14.66
N SER A 14 2.62 0.20 -13.97
CA SER A 14 1.75 -0.67 -13.17
C SER A 14 0.98 0.11 -12.10
N GLU A 15 -0.33 -0.12 -12.07
CA GLU A 15 -1.28 0.51 -11.16
C GLU A 15 -1.59 -0.44 -9.99
N LEU A 16 -1.75 0.12 -8.79
CA LEU A 16 -2.27 -0.61 -7.64
C LEU A 16 -3.37 0.20 -6.97
N SER A 17 -4.43 -0.48 -6.57
CA SER A 17 -5.61 0.15 -5.98
C SER A 17 -6.07 -0.51 -4.71
N PHE A 18 -6.36 0.29 -3.68
CA PHE A 18 -7.14 -0.14 -2.52
C PHE A 18 -8.62 0.16 -2.78
N VAL A 19 -9.48 -0.84 -2.64
CA VAL A 19 -10.90 -0.77 -2.98
C VAL A 19 -11.75 -1.18 -1.80
N SER A 20 -12.67 -0.30 -1.40
CA SER A 20 -13.75 -0.58 -0.44
C SER A 20 -15.10 -0.58 -1.15
N SER A 21 -16.19 -0.68 -0.40
CA SER A 21 -17.54 -0.70 -0.99
C SER A 21 -17.90 0.60 -1.72
N GLU A 22 -17.37 1.73 -1.25
CA GLU A 22 -17.71 3.06 -1.77
C GLU A 22 -16.50 3.83 -2.32
N ASP A 23 -15.27 3.51 -1.91
CA ASP A 23 -14.07 4.27 -2.24
C ASP A 23 -12.99 3.44 -2.93
N LYS A 24 -12.19 4.11 -3.77
CA LYS A 24 -11.03 3.52 -4.46
C LYS A 24 -9.86 4.50 -4.38
N LEU A 25 -8.73 4.04 -3.83
CA LEU A 25 -7.47 4.78 -3.80
C LEU A 25 -6.51 4.12 -4.79
N ILE A 26 -6.13 4.87 -5.82
CA ILE A 26 -5.25 4.45 -6.91
C ILE A 26 -3.87 5.06 -6.70
N ILE A 27 -2.83 4.22 -6.72
CA ILE A 27 -1.44 4.62 -6.57
C ILE A 27 -0.56 3.93 -7.62
N TRP A 28 0.59 4.51 -7.93
CA TRP A 28 1.62 3.79 -8.68
C TRP A 28 2.18 2.63 -7.85
N ASN A 29 2.25 1.42 -8.42
CA ASN A 29 2.71 0.22 -7.71
C ASN A 29 4.12 0.37 -7.13
N GLY A 30 5.01 1.09 -7.82
CA GLY A 30 6.37 1.32 -7.33
C GLY A 30 6.42 2.05 -5.97
N TYR A 31 5.42 2.90 -5.65
CA TYR A 31 5.31 3.44 -4.29
C TYR A 31 5.01 2.36 -3.27
N PHE A 32 4.08 1.47 -3.58
CA PHE A 32 3.67 0.41 -2.68
C PHE A 32 4.82 -0.56 -2.40
N GLU A 33 5.50 -1.05 -3.44
CA GLU A 33 6.69 -1.90 -3.30
C GLU A 33 7.78 -1.24 -2.45
N THR A 34 8.07 0.04 -2.71
CA THR A 34 9.05 0.80 -1.92
C THR A 34 8.66 0.85 -0.44
N ILE A 35 7.37 1.06 -0.13
CA ILE A 35 6.86 1.07 1.25
C ILE A 35 7.08 -0.30 1.91
N LEU A 36 6.74 -1.39 1.22
CA LEU A 36 6.86 -2.75 1.74
C LEU A 36 8.32 -3.13 1.99
N ASP A 37 9.23 -2.77 1.07
CA ASP A 37 10.68 -2.93 1.23
C ASP A 37 11.18 -2.25 2.51
N ILE A 38 10.78 -0.99 2.74
CA ILE A 38 11.19 -0.23 3.93
C ILE A 38 10.66 -0.87 5.22
N LEU A 39 9.42 -1.37 5.22
CA LEU A 39 8.84 -2.05 6.38
C LEU A 39 9.57 -3.35 6.70
N ILE A 40 9.92 -4.14 5.67
CA ILE A 40 10.72 -5.35 5.82
C ILE A 40 12.12 -5.03 6.37
N ASP A 41 12.78 -4.00 5.83
CA ASP A 41 14.09 -3.53 6.30
C ASP A 41 14.04 -2.94 7.73
N SER A 42 12.84 -2.52 8.16
CA SER A 42 12.58 -2.03 9.52
C SER A 42 12.37 -3.15 10.54
N GLY A 43 12.38 -4.41 10.10
CA GLY A 43 12.22 -5.57 10.97
C GLY A 43 10.77 -5.81 11.39
N VAL A 44 9.80 -5.25 10.66
CA VAL A 44 8.39 -5.52 10.86
C VAL A 44 8.12 -7.00 10.56
N ASP A 45 7.28 -7.63 11.38
CA ASP A 45 6.88 -9.04 11.21
C ASP A 45 6.28 -9.27 9.81
N LYS A 46 6.85 -10.23 9.07
CA LYS A 46 6.39 -10.65 7.73
C LYS A 46 5.10 -11.46 7.82
N LYS A 47 4.00 -10.79 8.12
CA LYS A 47 2.65 -11.35 8.21
C LYS A 47 1.69 -10.50 7.39
N GLY A 48 0.52 -11.04 7.06
CA GLY A 48 -0.48 -10.34 6.25
C GLY A 48 0.14 -9.83 4.94
N MET A 49 -0.09 -8.56 4.63
CA MET A 49 0.42 -7.88 3.43
C MET A 49 1.93 -8.06 3.21
N LEU A 50 2.76 -8.00 4.26
CA LEU A 50 4.20 -8.18 4.12
C LEU A 50 4.61 -9.63 3.80
N SER A 51 3.81 -10.61 4.22
CA SER A 51 4.07 -12.02 3.89
C SER A 51 3.81 -12.28 2.41
N GLU A 52 2.70 -11.76 1.89
CA GLU A 52 2.33 -11.88 0.48
C GLU A 52 3.42 -11.28 -0.41
N TYR A 53 3.86 -10.06 -0.11
CA TYR A 53 4.97 -9.43 -0.82
C TYR A 53 6.26 -10.25 -0.79
N PHE A 54 6.65 -10.72 0.41
CA PHE A 54 7.90 -11.44 0.61
C PHE A 54 7.92 -12.79 -0.12
N ASN A 55 6.76 -13.44 -0.24
CA ASN A 55 6.62 -14.71 -0.95
C ASN A 55 6.33 -14.52 -2.45
N HIS A 56 6.12 -13.28 -2.91
CA HIS A 56 5.62 -12.95 -4.25
C HIS A 56 4.26 -13.59 -4.54
N GLU A 57 3.37 -13.58 -3.55
CA GLU A 57 2.00 -14.10 -3.62
C GLU A 57 0.98 -12.96 -3.39
N GLY A 58 -0.31 -13.25 -3.42
CA GLY A 58 -1.36 -12.30 -3.06
C GLY A 58 -1.78 -11.40 -4.23
N TRP A 59 -1.57 -10.09 -4.13
CA TRP A 59 -2.17 -9.12 -5.09
C TRP A 59 -1.62 -9.20 -6.52
N TYR A 60 -0.41 -9.72 -6.72
CA TYR A 60 0.15 -9.93 -8.06
C TYR A 60 -0.54 -11.08 -8.80
N ASP A 61 -0.84 -12.17 -8.09
CA ASP A 61 -1.32 -13.43 -8.68
C ASP A 61 -2.84 -13.61 -8.55
N ASP A 62 -3.44 -13.12 -7.47
CA ASP A 62 -4.84 -13.31 -7.10
C ASP A 62 -5.59 -11.96 -6.99
N SER A 63 -5.50 -11.13 -8.03
CA SER A 63 -6.22 -9.86 -8.09
C SER A 63 -7.71 -10.04 -8.48
N PRO A 64 -8.69 -9.43 -7.79
CA PRO A 64 -8.56 -8.61 -6.58
C PRO A 64 -8.27 -9.45 -5.33
N TRP A 65 -7.26 -9.04 -4.55
CA TRP A 65 -6.82 -9.74 -3.35
C TRP A 65 -7.45 -9.14 -2.09
N LEU A 66 -8.08 -9.95 -1.25
CA LEU A 66 -8.69 -9.49 0.00
C LEU A 66 -7.60 -9.19 1.05
N LEU A 67 -7.55 -7.96 1.55
CA LEU A 67 -6.73 -7.57 2.69
C LEU A 67 -7.35 -8.11 3.98
N GLY A 68 -7.10 -9.38 4.28
CA GLY A 68 -7.81 -10.12 5.33
C GLY A 68 -7.63 -9.60 6.77
N ASP A 69 -6.52 -8.92 7.08
CA ASP A 69 -6.29 -8.29 8.39
C ASP A 69 -5.89 -6.81 8.23
N THR A 70 -6.90 -5.97 8.03
CA THR A 70 -6.74 -4.51 7.90
C THR A 70 -6.08 -3.88 9.14
N LYS A 71 -6.30 -4.43 10.34
CA LYS A 71 -5.68 -3.91 11.56
C LYS A 71 -4.19 -4.17 11.57
N LEU A 72 -3.78 -5.39 11.21
CA LEU A 72 -2.37 -5.71 11.05
C LEU A 72 -1.73 -4.83 9.98
N ALA A 73 -2.38 -4.63 8.83
CA ALA A 73 -1.87 -3.76 7.77
C ALA A 73 -1.66 -2.31 8.26
N LEU A 74 -2.61 -1.77 9.03
CA LEU A 74 -2.48 -0.46 9.67
C LEU A 74 -1.29 -0.39 10.64
N GLU A 75 -1.17 -1.36 11.56
CA GLU A 75 -0.07 -1.43 12.52
C GLU A 75 1.30 -1.51 11.81
N GLN A 76 1.37 -2.27 10.72
CA GLN A 76 2.56 -2.38 9.88
C GLN A 76 2.88 -1.04 9.19
N LEU A 77 1.90 -0.41 8.54
CA LEU A 77 2.10 0.89 7.86
C LEU A 77 2.48 2.01 8.83
N GLN A 78 1.99 1.98 10.08
CA GLN A 78 2.38 2.93 11.13
C GLN A 78 3.84 2.79 11.56
N CYS A 79 4.49 1.66 11.27
CA CYS A 79 5.92 1.47 11.50
C CYS A 79 6.80 2.02 10.38
N PHE A 80 6.21 2.63 9.34
CA PHE A 80 6.94 3.24 8.24
C PHE A 80 7.80 4.41 8.73
N ASP A 81 9.10 4.36 8.41
CA ASP A 81 10.08 5.37 8.79
C ASP A 81 10.75 5.95 7.54
N ILE A 82 10.43 7.21 7.24
CA ILE A 82 10.91 7.89 6.04
C ILE A 82 12.43 8.14 6.07
N ASP A 83 13.05 8.19 7.25
CA ASP A 83 14.49 8.43 7.38
C ASP A 83 15.32 7.23 6.86
N ARG A 84 14.68 6.08 6.63
CA ARG A 84 15.30 4.90 6.04
C ARG A 84 15.33 4.92 4.51
N VAL A 85 14.67 5.88 3.88
CA VAL A 85 14.68 6.04 2.43
C VAL A 85 15.98 6.68 1.98
N ARG A 86 16.77 5.94 1.20
CA ARG A 86 18.07 6.42 0.68
C ARG A 86 17.92 7.44 -0.45
N GLU A 87 16.77 7.49 -1.11
CA GLU A 87 16.50 8.36 -2.25
C GLU A 87 15.69 9.61 -1.86
N THR A 88 16.34 10.77 -1.91
CA THR A 88 15.79 12.05 -1.40
C THR A 88 14.73 12.70 -2.29
N THR A 89 14.61 12.28 -3.54
CA THR A 89 13.64 12.83 -4.50
C THR A 89 12.22 12.29 -4.31
N MET A 90 12.08 11.09 -3.74
CA MET A 90 10.78 10.41 -3.57
C MET A 90 10.19 10.55 -2.16
N THR A 91 11.00 10.95 -1.17
CA THR A 91 10.66 10.87 0.25
C THR A 91 9.39 11.63 0.63
N ASN A 92 9.24 12.89 0.21
CA ASN A 92 8.06 13.68 0.57
C ASN A 92 6.76 13.12 -0.03
N LYS A 93 6.83 12.53 -1.23
CA LYS A 93 5.66 11.88 -1.84
C LYS A 93 5.32 10.58 -1.14
N LEU A 94 6.34 9.78 -0.81
CA LEU A 94 6.16 8.48 -0.17
C LEU A 94 5.46 8.58 1.19
N SER A 95 5.83 9.56 2.04
CA SER A 95 5.13 9.81 3.31
C SER A 95 3.66 10.17 3.11
N ASN A 96 3.33 10.95 2.08
CA ASN A 96 1.94 11.30 1.77
C ASN A 96 1.14 10.10 1.26
N VAL A 97 1.78 9.22 0.47
CA VAL A 97 1.17 7.96 0.03
C VAL A 97 0.85 7.09 1.25
N VAL A 98 1.82 6.83 2.13
CA VAL A 98 1.63 6.03 3.36
C VAL A 98 0.52 6.60 4.23
N ASN A 99 0.53 7.90 4.50
CA ASN A 99 -0.51 8.55 5.29
C ASN A 99 -1.89 8.42 4.64
N THR A 100 -1.98 8.50 3.31
CA THR A 100 -3.27 8.37 2.63
C THR A 100 -3.77 6.92 2.63
N ILE A 101 -2.87 5.93 2.51
CA ILE A 101 -3.24 4.52 2.68
C ILE A 101 -3.73 4.29 4.10
N ILE A 102 -3.03 4.77 5.13
CA ILE A 102 -3.47 4.67 6.53
C ILE A 102 -4.86 5.28 6.71
N MET A 103 -5.08 6.51 6.24
CA MET A 103 -6.40 7.16 6.34
C MET A 103 -7.49 6.38 5.60
N PHE A 104 -7.17 5.78 4.46
CA PHE A 104 -8.11 4.92 3.72
C PHE A 104 -8.48 3.69 4.54
N LEU A 105 -7.49 2.95 5.05
CA LEU A 105 -7.71 1.76 5.86
C LEU A 105 -8.45 2.07 7.18
N GLU A 106 -8.13 3.19 7.84
CA GLU A 106 -8.83 3.65 9.05
C GLU A 106 -10.30 3.97 8.77
N LYS A 107 -10.57 4.66 7.66
CA LYS A 107 -11.94 5.01 7.24
C LYS A 107 -12.79 3.76 6.99
N HIS A 108 -12.20 2.71 6.42
CA HIS A 108 -12.87 1.49 5.99
C HIS A 108 -12.55 0.28 6.88
N ILE A 109 -12.15 0.50 8.15
CA ILE A 109 -11.66 -0.57 9.04
C ILE A 109 -12.66 -1.70 9.33
N SER A 110 -13.96 -1.43 9.13
CA SER A 110 -15.05 -2.39 9.33
C SER A 110 -15.58 -3.00 8.03
N GLU A 111 -14.96 -2.69 6.90
CA GLU A 111 -15.32 -3.17 5.58
C GLU A 111 -14.27 -4.16 5.06
N ASP A 112 -14.66 -4.96 4.07
CA ASP A 112 -13.70 -5.70 3.27
C ASP A 112 -12.96 -4.71 2.36
N ILE A 113 -11.63 -4.79 2.38
CA ILE A 113 -10.76 -3.98 1.55
C ILE A 113 -10.03 -4.92 0.60
N TYR A 114 -10.05 -4.60 -0.68
CA TYR A 114 -9.38 -5.38 -1.72
C TYR A 114 -8.21 -4.58 -2.30
N ILE A 115 -7.16 -5.29 -2.67
CA ILE A 115 -6.04 -4.77 -3.46
C ILE A 115 -6.21 -5.28 -4.89
N GLU A 116 -6.39 -4.34 -5.82
CA GLU A 116 -6.39 -4.58 -7.26
C GLU A 116 -5.02 -4.20 -7.84
N TYR A 117 -4.54 -4.97 -8.81
CA TYR A 117 -3.25 -4.77 -9.48
C TYR A 117 -3.47 -4.88 -10.99
N ASP A 118 -3.10 -3.83 -11.74
CA ASP A 118 -3.32 -3.68 -13.19
C ASP A 118 -2.03 -3.32 -13.94
#